data_AF-A0A3C0VBP7-F1
#
_entry.id   AF-A0A3C0VBP7-F1
#
_cell.length_a   1.000
_cell.length_b   1.000
_cell.length_c   1.000
_cell.angle_alpha   90.00
_cell.angle_beta   90.00
_cell.angle_gamma   90.00
#
_symmetry.space_group_name_H-M   'P 1'
#
loop_
_entity.id
_entity.type
_entity.pdbx_description
1 polymer ?
#
loop_
_entity_poly.entity_id
_entity_poly.type
_entity_poly.pdbx_seq_one_letter_code
_entity_poly.pdbx_strand_id
1 'polypeptide(L)'
;MGTRFAWGSASPRGGRGAKRGTRPGARALRRLAARAGKNAMMDAIGPLPLEAMKPAEPASAAGRIVPEPAGGTPSPEVSFKDVLRKSIDEVNVLQQEADAAIRQVATGTREDYAGVIDAVQKADVAFKTLMQVRSRLIDAYQEFSRLQV
;
A
#
# COMPACT_ATOMS: atom_id res chain seq x y z
N MET A 1 16.03 9.29 -41.94
CA MET A 1 15.25 10.47 -42.37
C MET A 1 14.09 9.98 -43.24
N GLY A 2 12.87 10.51 -43.01
CA GLY A 2 11.65 10.35 -43.85
C GLY A 2 10.69 9.23 -43.43
N THR A 3 9.76 9.38 -42.48
CA THR A 3 8.41 10.03 -42.48
C THR A 3 7.26 9.29 -43.20
N ARG A 4 6.34 8.76 -42.37
CA ARG A 4 4.84 8.83 -42.36
C ARG A 4 4.07 8.87 -43.68
N PHE A 5 3.08 7.97 -43.81
CA PHE A 5 1.75 8.18 -44.44
C PHE A 5 0.76 7.22 -43.74
N ALA A 6 -0.17 7.65 -42.89
CA ALA A 6 -1.42 8.39 -43.14
C ALA A 6 -2.45 7.58 -43.95
N TRP A 7 -3.42 6.98 -43.26
CA TRP A 7 -4.64 6.40 -43.83
C TRP A 7 -5.82 7.28 -43.38
N GLY A 8 -6.38 8.05 -44.31
CA GLY A 8 -7.79 8.49 -44.25
C GLY A 8 -8.69 7.30 -44.62
N SER A 9 -10.01 7.32 -44.56
CA SER A 9 -11.01 8.37 -44.43
C SER A 9 -12.35 7.64 -44.57
N ALA A 10 -13.35 7.92 -43.75
CA ALA A 10 -14.76 7.69 -44.14
C ALA A 10 -15.72 8.31 -43.11
N SER A 11 -16.29 9.45 -43.47
CA SER A 11 -17.57 9.92 -42.94
C SER A 11 -18.67 9.56 -43.92
N PRO A 12 -19.90 9.29 -43.47
CA PRO A 12 -21.06 9.84 -44.17
C PRO A 12 -22.11 10.51 -43.26
N ARG A 13 -22.71 11.55 -43.87
CA ARG A 13 -23.97 12.29 -43.58
C ARG A 13 -25.08 11.40 -43.01
N GLY A 14 -25.96 11.81 -42.11
CA GLY A 14 -26.74 13.05 -42.05
C GLY A 14 -28.21 12.74 -42.37
N GLY A 15 -29.14 12.94 -41.42
CA GLY A 15 -30.56 12.63 -41.64
C GLY A 15 -31.50 13.03 -40.49
N ARG A 16 -32.26 14.10 -40.73
CA ARG A 16 -33.30 14.81 -39.95
C ARG A 16 -34.33 13.96 -39.16
N GLY A 17 -34.87 14.56 -38.10
CA GLY A 17 -35.76 13.93 -37.10
C GLY A 17 -37.27 14.12 -37.29
N ALA A 18 -38.07 13.67 -36.31
CA ALA A 18 -39.46 14.08 -36.03
C ALA A 18 -40.04 13.40 -34.77
N LYS A 19 -40.55 14.23 -33.84
CA LYS A 19 -41.81 14.16 -33.04
C LYS A 19 -42.31 12.83 -32.40
N ARG A 20 -42.30 12.81 -31.05
CA ARG A 20 -43.46 12.97 -30.11
C ARG A 20 -44.58 11.89 -30.06
N GLY A 21 -44.84 11.37 -28.85
CA GLY A 21 -46.02 10.55 -28.45
C GLY A 21 -45.68 9.05 -28.36
N THR A 22 -46.05 8.24 -27.37
CA THR A 22 -47.14 8.30 -26.38
C THR A 22 -46.80 7.24 -25.32
N ARG A 23 -46.93 7.55 -24.03
CA ARG A 23 -46.92 6.56 -22.95
C ARG A 23 -48.32 5.95 -22.81
N PRO A 24 -48.46 4.63 -22.95
CA PRO A 24 -49.26 3.84 -22.01
C PRO A 24 -48.55 2.50 -21.76
N GLY A 25 -48.79 1.71 -20.72
CA GLY A 25 -49.78 1.70 -19.67
C GLY A 25 -49.41 0.54 -18.74
N ALA A 26 -49.93 0.58 -17.54
CA ALA A 26 -49.63 -0.34 -16.47
C ALA A 26 -50.11 -1.78 -16.75
N ARG A 27 -49.53 -2.72 -16.01
CA ARG A 27 -50.11 -4.03 -15.65
C ARG A 27 -50.36 -5.00 -16.80
N ALA A 28 -49.33 -5.78 -17.13
CA ALA A 28 -49.52 -7.11 -17.68
C ALA A 28 -48.95 -8.15 -16.69
N LEU A 29 -49.87 -8.62 -15.83
CA LEU A 29 -50.05 -10.02 -15.46
C LEU A 29 -48.83 -10.79 -14.93
N ARG A 30 -48.82 -10.90 -13.59
CA ARG A 30 -48.42 -12.13 -12.89
C ARG A 30 -49.12 -13.33 -13.54
N ARG A 31 -48.34 -14.28 -14.07
CA ARG A 31 -48.59 -15.73 -14.10
C ARG A 31 -47.35 -16.38 -14.74
N LEU A 32 -46.57 -17.06 -13.92
CA LEU A 32 -46.59 -18.53 -13.85
C LEU A 32 -45.79 -19.15 -15.01
N ALA A 33 -44.54 -19.51 -14.73
CA ALA A 33 -43.91 -20.71 -15.28
C ALA A 33 -42.62 -20.98 -14.49
N ALA A 34 -42.76 -21.64 -13.35
CA ALA A 34 -41.69 -22.45 -12.81
C ALA A 34 -41.39 -23.55 -13.83
N ARG A 35 -40.15 -23.58 -14.35
CA ARG A 35 -39.40 -24.75 -14.85
C ARG A 35 -38.29 -24.28 -15.78
N ALA A 36 -37.04 -24.29 -15.30
CA ALA A 36 -35.87 -24.71 -16.06
C ALA A 36 -34.56 -24.43 -15.30
N GLY A 37 -33.70 -25.45 -15.21
CA GLY A 37 -32.26 -25.37 -14.93
C GLY A 37 -31.88 -24.88 -13.52
N LYS A 38 -31.57 -25.73 -12.54
CA LYS A 38 -30.25 -26.40 -12.47
C LYS A 38 -29.22 -25.67 -13.35
N ASN A 39 -28.69 -24.53 -12.86
CA ASN A 39 -27.41 -23.89 -13.23
C ASN A 39 -27.31 -22.41 -12.75
N ALA A 40 -27.87 -22.07 -11.57
CA ALA A 40 -27.91 -20.69 -11.07
C ALA A 40 -27.02 -20.46 -9.82
N MET A 41 -25.87 -21.14 -9.72
CA MET A 41 -24.93 -20.98 -8.60
C MET A 41 -23.59 -20.34 -9.01
N MET A 42 -23.51 -19.71 -10.19
CA MET A 42 -22.27 -19.13 -10.73
C MET A 42 -22.41 -17.69 -11.28
N ASP A 43 -23.35 -16.88 -10.78
CA ASP A 43 -23.50 -15.48 -11.23
C ASP A 43 -23.75 -14.49 -10.08
N ALA A 44 -22.96 -14.61 -9.01
CA ALA A 44 -23.03 -13.74 -7.83
C ALA A 44 -21.86 -12.75 -7.76
N ILE A 45 -21.50 -12.13 -8.88
CA ILE A 45 -20.62 -10.95 -8.91
C ILE A 45 -21.34 -9.84 -9.70
N GLY A 46 -22.44 -9.35 -9.13
CA GLY A 46 -23.08 -8.11 -9.58
C GLY A 46 -22.37 -6.90 -8.98
N PRO A 47 -22.16 -5.81 -9.72
CA PRO A 47 -21.57 -4.58 -9.18
C PRO A 47 -22.48 -3.98 -8.10
N LEU A 48 -21.87 -3.61 -6.97
CA LEU A 48 -22.55 -2.94 -5.85
C LEU A 48 -23.16 -1.61 -6.33
N PRO A 49 -24.42 -1.27 -5.96
CA PRO A 49 -25.01 0.03 -6.23
C PRO A 49 -24.40 1.10 -5.32
N LEU A 50 -23.65 2.03 -5.91
CA LEU A 50 -23.17 3.26 -5.27
C LEU A 50 -24.28 4.32 -5.32
N GLU A 51 -25.24 4.28 -4.40
CA GLU A 51 -26.25 5.34 -4.27
C GLU A 51 -26.02 6.17 -2.99
N ALA A 52 -25.68 7.44 -3.21
CA ALA A 52 -25.92 8.60 -2.34
C ALA A 52 -25.16 8.73 -1.01
N MET A 53 -23.86 9.02 -1.06
CA MET A 53 -23.22 9.86 -0.03
C MET A 53 -23.46 11.34 -0.35
N LYS A 54 -24.30 11.99 0.47
CA LYS A 54 -24.48 13.44 0.53
C LYS A 54 -23.11 14.13 0.68
N PRO A 55 -22.81 15.21 -0.07
CA PRO A 55 -21.65 16.02 0.24
C PRO A 55 -21.91 16.74 1.56
N ALA A 56 -21.16 16.39 2.61
CA ALA A 56 -21.08 17.19 3.81
C ALA A 56 -20.30 18.46 3.47
N GLU A 57 -20.97 19.61 3.57
CA GLU A 57 -20.32 20.91 3.55
C GLU A 57 -19.27 20.98 4.68
N PRO A 58 -18.02 21.36 4.42
CA PRO A 58 -17.11 21.70 5.50
C PRO A 58 -17.57 23.05 6.08
N ALA A 59 -18.19 22.99 7.25
CA ALA A 59 -18.44 24.16 8.08
C ALA A 59 -17.10 24.88 8.32
N SER A 60 -16.98 26.07 7.72
CA SER A 60 -15.97 27.05 8.06
C SER A 60 -16.25 27.54 9.49
N ALA A 61 -15.51 27.02 10.45
CA ALA A 61 -15.34 27.61 11.76
C ALA A 61 -13.85 27.84 11.97
N ALA A 62 -13.41 29.04 11.60
CA ALA A 62 -12.08 29.56 11.84
C ALA A 62 -11.80 29.63 13.36
N GLY A 63 -11.29 28.55 13.93
CA GLY A 63 -10.61 28.53 15.22
C GLY A 63 -9.13 28.76 14.97
N ARG A 64 -8.67 30.00 15.17
CA ARG A 64 -7.26 30.37 15.11
C ARG A 64 -6.50 29.60 16.19
N ILE A 65 -5.81 28.51 15.82
CA ILE A 65 -4.87 27.84 16.71
C ILE A 65 -3.67 28.77 16.84
N VAL A 66 -3.64 29.55 17.92
CA VAL A 66 -2.42 30.20 18.39
C VAL A 66 -1.58 29.07 18.99
N PRO A 67 -0.35 28.80 18.50
CA PRO A 67 0.52 27.86 19.18
C PRO A 67 0.96 28.51 20.49
N GLU A 68 0.28 28.15 21.58
CA GLU A 68 0.77 28.37 22.93
C GLU A 68 2.04 27.52 23.13
N PRO A 69 3.15 28.08 23.63
CA PRO A 69 4.34 27.30 23.92
C PRO A 69 4.06 26.43 25.15
N ALA A 70 3.54 25.22 24.90
CA ALA A 70 3.52 24.17 25.90
C ALA A 70 4.97 23.84 26.27
N GLY A 71 5.37 24.24 27.48
CA GLY A 71 6.61 23.82 28.11
C GLY A 71 6.64 22.31 28.16
N GLY A 72 7.41 21.70 27.25
CA GLY A 72 7.64 20.27 27.22
C GLY A 72 8.39 19.86 28.47
N THR A 73 7.74 19.04 29.30
CA THR A 73 8.44 18.15 30.23
C THR A 73 9.58 17.46 29.49
N PRO A 74 10.82 17.42 30.03
CA PRO A 74 11.90 16.69 29.39
C PRO A 74 11.52 15.21 29.34
N SER A 75 11.07 14.76 28.17
CA SER A 75 11.05 13.34 27.85
C SER A 75 12.48 12.83 28.02
N PRO A 76 12.68 11.64 28.59
CA PRO A 76 14.02 11.07 28.70
C PRO A 76 14.64 11.06 27.30
N GLU A 77 15.69 11.85 27.10
CA GLU A 77 16.39 11.95 25.84
C GLU A 77 17.05 10.60 25.57
N VAL A 78 16.40 9.78 24.74
CA VAL A 78 17.00 8.51 24.30
C VAL A 78 18.27 8.87 23.54
N SER A 79 19.43 8.47 24.07
CA SER A 79 20.69 8.83 23.46
C SER A 79 20.91 8.03 22.17
N PHE A 80 21.55 8.63 21.17
CA PHE A 80 21.91 7.94 19.94
C PHE A 80 22.77 6.69 20.21
N LYS A 81 23.64 6.74 21.24
CA LYS A 81 24.44 5.60 21.68
C LYS A 81 23.57 4.42 22.09
N ASP A 82 22.48 4.67 22.81
CA ASP A 82 21.57 3.63 23.28
C ASP A 82 20.79 3.02 22.11
N VAL A 83 20.33 3.85 21.17
CA VAL A 83 19.70 3.38 19.92
C VAL A 83 20.67 2.51 19.12
N LEU A 84 21.90 2.98 18.90
CA LEU A 84 22.91 2.24 18.14
C LEU A 84 23.24 0.90 18.82
N ARG A 85 23.39 0.90 20.14
CA ARG A 85 23.63 -0.34 20.91
C ARG A 85 22.46 -1.31 20.74
N LYS A 86 21.23 -0.83 20.90
CA LYS A 86 20.02 -1.63 20.73
C LYS A 86 19.91 -2.19 19.30
N SER A 87 20.24 -1.41 18.28
CA SER A 87 20.25 -1.89 16.89
C SER A 87 21.30 -2.98 16.64
N ILE A 88 22.48 -2.89 17.26
CA ILE A 88 23.49 -3.95 17.20
C ILE A 88 22.97 -5.24 17.85
N ASP A 89 22.36 -5.11 19.04
CA ASP A 89 21.77 -6.24 19.76
C ASP A 89 20.63 -6.88 18.94
N GLU A 90 19.76 -6.07 18.32
CA GLU A 90 18.68 -6.52 17.45
C GLU A 90 19.21 -7.28 16.22
N VAL A 91 20.25 -6.78 15.55
CA VAL A 91 20.88 -7.47 14.41
C VAL A 91 21.48 -8.81 14.84
N ASN A 92 22.05 -8.91 16.05
CA ASN A 92 22.54 -10.17 16.59
C ASN A 92 21.42 -11.17 16.85
N VAL A 93 20.29 -10.72 17.41
CA VAL A 93 19.11 -11.58 17.62
C VAL A 93 18.56 -12.08 16.28
N LEU A 94 18.39 -11.20 15.29
CA LEU A 94 17.89 -11.58 13.96
C LEU A 94 18.79 -12.61 13.27
N GLN A 95 20.12 -12.49 13.41
CA GLN A 95 21.05 -13.48 12.88
C GLN A 95 20.88 -14.85 13.57
N GLN A 96 20.76 -14.87 14.90
CA GLN A 96 20.53 -16.13 15.63
C GLN A 96 19.20 -16.79 15.29
N GLU A 97 18.15 -15.99 15.11
CA GLU A 97 16.84 -16.45 14.66
C GLU A 97 16.92 -17.06 13.26
N ALA A 98 17.60 -16.38 12.32
CA ALA A 98 17.84 -16.89 10.98
C ALA A 98 18.61 -18.23 11.02
N ASP A 99 19.68 -18.33 11.80
CA ASP A 99 20.47 -19.56 11.96
C ASP A 99 19.65 -20.70 12.58
N ALA A 100 18.79 -20.39 13.55
CA ALA A 100 17.90 -21.37 14.16
C ALA A 100 16.86 -21.85 13.15
N ALA A 101 16.27 -20.94 12.38
CA ALA A 101 15.27 -21.24 11.37
C ALA A 101 15.86 -22.11 10.25
N ILE A 102 17.06 -21.79 9.76
CA ILE A 102 17.81 -22.61 8.79
C ILE A 102 18.02 -24.03 9.34
N ARG A 103 18.47 -24.15 10.59
CA ARG A 103 18.70 -25.47 11.23
C ARG A 103 17.42 -26.28 11.37
N GLN A 104 16.30 -25.65 11.71
CA GLN A 104 15.01 -26.34 11.84
C GLN A 104 14.52 -26.92 10.51
N VAL A 105 14.74 -26.20 9.41
CA VAL A 105 14.41 -26.71 8.07
C VAL A 105 15.41 -27.77 7.61
N ALA A 106 16.71 -27.57 7.84
CA ALA A 106 17.74 -28.54 7.46
C ALA A 106 17.61 -29.88 8.20
N THR A 107 17.08 -29.87 9.43
CA THR A 107 16.82 -31.08 10.23
C THR A 107 15.47 -31.73 9.93
N GLY A 108 14.65 -31.14 9.05
CA GLY A 108 13.30 -31.61 8.75
C GLY A 108 12.29 -31.38 9.89
N THR A 109 12.65 -30.61 10.92
CA THR A 109 11.79 -30.30 12.07
C THR A 109 10.69 -29.30 11.70
N ARG A 110 10.93 -28.47 10.68
CA ARG A 110 9.93 -27.58 10.07
C ARG A 110 10.01 -27.68 8.55
N GLU A 111 8.85 -27.68 7.89
CA GLU A 111 8.72 -27.54 6.43
C GLU A 111 8.43 -26.09 6.01
N ASP A 112 8.51 -25.14 6.94
CA ASP A 112 8.24 -23.73 6.65
C ASP A 112 9.47 -23.03 6.06
N TYR A 113 9.70 -23.25 4.77
CA TYR A 113 10.77 -22.58 4.02
C TYR A 113 10.54 -21.07 3.91
N ALA A 114 9.28 -20.64 3.80
CA ALA A 114 8.94 -19.23 3.63
C ALA A 114 9.34 -18.41 4.87
N GLY A 115 9.06 -18.92 6.07
CA GLY A 115 9.47 -18.31 7.33
C GLY A 115 10.99 -18.23 7.51
N VAL A 116 11.73 -19.26 7.07
CA VAL A 116 13.21 -19.22 7.08
C VAL A 116 13.74 -18.12 6.17
N ILE A 117 13.24 -18.06 4.94
CA ILE A 117 13.69 -17.05 3.97
C ILE A 117 13.36 -15.64 4.48
N ASP A 118 12.21 -15.43 5.11
CA ASP A 118 11.85 -14.15 5.75
C ASP A 118 12.82 -13.79 6.89
N ALA A 119 13.12 -14.72 7.79
CA ALA A 119 14.08 -14.50 8.88
C ALA A 119 15.49 -14.14 8.35
N VAL A 120 15.96 -14.86 7.34
CA VAL A 120 17.25 -14.60 6.68
C VAL A 120 17.26 -13.22 6.00
N GLN A 121 16.20 -12.87 5.28
CA GLN A 121 16.09 -11.56 4.63
C GLN A 121 16.07 -10.41 5.64
N LYS A 122 15.33 -10.56 6.75
CA LYS A 122 15.31 -9.58 7.84
C LYS A 122 16.70 -9.37 8.44
N ALA A 123 17.41 -10.45 8.75
CA ALA A 123 18.76 -10.39 9.27
C ALA A 123 19.73 -9.70 8.29
N ASP A 124 19.68 -10.04 7.01
CA ASP A 124 20.56 -9.48 5.97
C ASP A 124 20.32 -7.98 5.75
N VAL A 125 19.05 -7.55 5.65
CA VAL A 125 18.71 -6.14 5.49
C VAL A 125 19.14 -5.35 6.73
N ALA A 126 18.82 -5.83 7.93
CA ALA A 126 19.19 -5.16 9.17
C ALA A 126 20.71 -5.02 9.32
N PHE A 127 21.46 -6.08 8.99
CA PHE A 127 22.92 -6.07 9.01
C PHE A 127 23.51 -5.06 8.01
N LYS A 128 23.00 -5.04 6.77
CA LYS A 128 23.43 -4.08 5.75
C LYS A 128 23.19 -2.64 6.20
N THR A 129 22.02 -2.35 6.78
CA THR A 129 21.73 -1.02 7.35
C THR A 129 22.70 -0.67 8.48
N LEU A 130 22.99 -1.60 9.39
CA LEU A 130 23.96 -1.36 10.46
C LEU A 130 25.37 -1.06 9.92
N MET A 131 25.81 -1.76 8.88
CA MET A 131 27.10 -1.48 8.24
C MET A 131 27.13 -0.10 7.61
N GLN A 132 26.03 0.37 7.01
CA GLN A 132 25.94 1.74 6.50
C GLN A 132 26.09 2.75 7.63
N VAL A 133 25.42 2.54 8.77
CA VAL A 133 25.55 3.42 9.95
C VAL A 133 26.98 3.40 10.48
N ARG A 134 27.60 2.22 10.59
CA ARG A 134 29.01 2.07 11.00
C ARG A 134 29.94 2.88 10.11
N SER A 135 29.81 2.77 8.78
CA SER A 135 30.63 3.52 7.84
C SER A 135 30.45 5.03 8.04
N ARG A 136 29.20 5.52 8.16
CA ARG A 136 28.92 6.94 8.38
C ARG A 136 29.48 7.48 9.69
N LEU A 137 29.51 6.67 10.75
CA LEU A 137 30.11 7.06 12.03
C LEU A 137 31.63 7.17 11.94
N ILE A 138 32.27 6.25 11.23
CA ILE A 138 33.72 6.31 10.97
C ILE A 138 34.04 7.55 10.13
N ASP A 139 33.25 7.83 9.09
CA ASP A 139 33.43 9.01 8.24
C ASP A 139 33.28 10.30 9.06
N ALA A 140 32.23 10.40 9.89
CA ALA A 140 32.00 11.56 10.75
C ALA A 140 33.16 11.78 11.72
N TYR A 141 33.67 10.71 12.34
CA TYR A 141 34.83 10.80 13.23
C TYR A 141 36.09 11.31 12.50
N GLN A 142 36.35 10.78 11.29
CA GLN A 142 37.48 11.23 10.48
C GLN A 142 37.35 12.70 10.08
N GLU A 143 36.13 13.17 9.76
CA GLU A 143 35.89 14.57 9.40
C GLU A 143 36.17 15.51 10.59
N PHE A 144 35.67 15.20 11.79
CA PHE A 144 35.97 16.00 13.00
C PHE A 144 37.47 16.06 13.30
N SER A 145 38.19 14.95 13.11
CA SER A 145 39.64 14.91 13.30
C SER A 145 40.42 15.77 12.29
N ARG A 146 39.88 15.99 11.08
CA ARG A 146 40.52 16.82 10.04
C ARG A 146 40.29 18.31 10.26
N LEU A 147 39.19 18.69 10.93
CA LEU A 147 38.89 20.09 11.25
C LEU A 147 39.64 20.61 12.49
N GLN A 148 40.16 19.71 13.34
CA GLN A 148 40.81 20.06 14.62
C GLN A 148 42.35 20.11 14.57
N VAL A 149 42.97 19.95 13.40
CA VAL A 149 44.42 20.04 13.19
C VAL A 149 44.83 21.42 12.67
#